data_AF-A0A1A8KEP1-F1
#
_entry.id   AF-A0A1A8KEP1-F1
#
_cell.length_a   1.000
_cell.length_b   1.000
_cell.length_c   1.000
_cell.angle_alpha   90.00
_cell.angle_beta   90.00
_cell.angle_gamma   90.00
#
_symmetry.space_group_name_H-M   'P 1'
#
loop_
_entity.id
_entity.type
_entity.pdbx_description
1 polymer ?
#
loop_
_entity_poly.entity_id
_entity_poly.type
_entity_poly.pdbx_seq_one_letter_code
_entity_poly.pdbx_strand_id
1 'polypeptide(L)'
;GCQPLTVAVRNISFSPRQVTSDASFHSVSFSEADHPKVLITGGLGQLGVGLAKMLRKRFGKNNVILSDIRKPPSNVFHSGPFIYSDILDYKNLREIVVNNRITWLVHYSALLSAVGEANVALARSVNITGLHNILDIAAEHGLRLFVPSTIGAFGPSSPRNPTPDLCVQRPRTIYGVSKVHAELMGEYYHH
;
A
#
# COMPACT_ATOMS: atom_id res chain seq x y z
N GLY A 1 67.48 7.32 15.10
CA GLY A 1 66.44 8.35 14.93
C GLY A 1 65.25 7.73 14.23
N CYS A 2 64.06 7.98 14.78
CA CYS A 2 62.72 7.56 14.33
C CYS A 2 62.35 6.07 14.42
N GLN A 3 61.39 5.78 15.32
CA GLN A 3 60.67 4.53 15.52
C GLN A 3 59.56 4.31 14.47
N PRO A 4 59.06 3.08 14.33
CA PRO A 4 57.66 2.80 14.00
C PRO A 4 56.86 2.29 15.21
N LEU A 5 55.57 2.62 15.19
CA LEU A 5 54.54 2.41 16.21
C LEU A 5 54.01 0.95 16.31
N THR A 6 53.69 0.57 17.56
CA THR A 6 52.67 -0.37 18.13
C THR A 6 52.01 -1.43 17.22
N VAL A 7 51.72 -2.65 17.68
CA VAL A 7 50.54 -3.02 18.51
C VAL A 7 50.78 -4.33 19.27
N ALA A 8 50.45 -4.37 20.56
CA ALA A 8 50.41 -5.59 21.38
C ALA A 8 48.96 -6.09 21.52
N VAL A 9 48.76 -7.38 21.20
CA VAL A 9 47.50 -8.12 21.29
C VAL A 9 47.14 -8.39 22.75
N ARG A 10 45.91 -8.11 23.17
CA ARG A 10 45.35 -8.58 24.45
C ARG A 10 44.06 -9.37 24.20
N ASN A 11 44.12 -10.65 24.58
CA ASN A 11 43.00 -11.57 24.64
C ASN A 11 41.94 -11.09 25.65
N ILE A 12 40.67 -11.09 25.25
CA ILE A 12 39.54 -10.83 26.15
C ILE A 12 38.76 -12.14 26.30
N SER A 13 38.72 -12.63 27.54
CA SER A 13 37.95 -13.78 28.01
C SER A 13 36.45 -13.48 27.99
N PHE A 14 35.64 -14.44 27.53
CA PHE A 14 34.18 -14.39 27.62
C PHE A 14 33.71 -14.69 29.06
N SER A 15 32.75 -13.91 29.56
CA SER A 15 31.94 -14.22 30.74
C SER A 15 30.47 -14.10 30.37
N PRO A 16 29.61 -15.08 30.70
CA PRO A 16 28.19 -15.01 30.36
C PRO A 16 27.47 -14.13 31.40
N ARG A 17 26.94 -12.98 30.97
CA ARG A 17 25.97 -12.22 31.78
C ARG A 17 24.55 -12.60 31.38
N GLN A 18 23.81 -13.09 32.37
CA GLN A 18 22.39 -13.40 32.32
C GLN A 18 21.57 -12.21 31.81
N VAL A 19 20.64 -12.49 30.90
CA VAL A 19 19.61 -11.55 30.43
C VAL A 19 18.53 -11.46 31.51
N THR A 20 18.44 -10.32 32.20
CA THR A 20 17.30 -10.01 33.08
C THR A 20 16.15 -9.45 32.22
N SER A 21 14.96 -10.02 32.42
CA SER A 21 13.77 -9.87 31.58
C SER A 21 12.91 -8.64 31.91
N ASP A 22 13.47 -7.43 31.90
CA ASP A 22 12.69 -6.21 32.12
C ASP A 22 12.90 -5.21 30.97
N ALA A 23 12.27 -5.53 29.83
CA ALA A 23 12.03 -4.54 28.79
C ALA A 23 10.67 -3.87 29.05
N SER A 24 10.69 -2.84 29.88
CA SER A 24 9.57 -1.89 29.98
C SER A 24 9.35 -1.26 28.60
N PHE A 25 8.30 -1.69 27.92
CA PHE A 25 7.78 -0.99 26.74
C PHE A 25 7.29 0.38 27.21
N HIS A 26 8.15 1.40 27.10
CA HIS A 26 7.69 2.78 27.13
C HIS A 26 6.73 2.95 25.96
N SER A 27 5.43 2.93 26.27
CA SER A 27 4.38 3.34 25.35
C SER A 27 4.59 4.83 25.06
N VAL A 28 5.29 5.14 23.98
CA VAL A 28 5.29 6.50 23.44
C VAL A 28 3.85 6.78 23.03
N SER A 29 3.17 7.59 23.83
CA SER A 29 1.82 8.07 23.54
C SER A 29 1.93 9.08 22.40
N PHE A 30 1.73 8.61 21.17
CA PHE A 30 1.52 9.50 20.03
C PHE A 30 0.24 10.30 20.29
N SER A 31 0.31 11.62 20.11
CA SER A 31 -0.89 12.45 20.14
C SER A 31 -1.80 12.05 18.98
N GLU A 32 -3.13 12.17 19.10
CA GLU A 32 -4.05 11.90 17.97
C GLU A 32 -3.71 12.73 16.70
N ALA A 33 -2.95 13.83 16.86
CA ALA A 33 -2.48 14.69 15.79
C ALA A 33 -1.30 14.12 14.97
N ASP A 34 -0.60 13.11 15.47
CA ASP A 34 0.58 12.52 14.79
C ASP A 34 0.24 11.31 13.91
N HIS A 35 -1.02 10.87 13.89
CA HIS A 35 -1.43 9.71 13.12
C HIS A 35 -1.73 10.06 11.65
N PRO A 36 -1.35 9.18 10.69
CA PRO A 36 -1.62 9.42 9.29
C PRO A 36 -3.12 9.46 9.00
N LYS A 37 -3.53 10.37 8.11
CA LYS A 37 -4.84 10.37 7.47
C LYS A 37 -4.82 9.41 6.28
N VAL A 38 -5.52 8.28 6.42
CA VAL A 38 -5.52 7.18 5.46
C VAL A 38 -6.80 7.18 4.62
N LEU A 39 -6.64 7.14 3.30
CA LEU A 39 -7.72 6.85 2.36
C LEU A 39 -7.55 5.43 1.79
N ILE A 40 -8.61 4.63 1.81
CA ILE A 40 -8.64 3.29 1.20
C ILE A 40 -9.67 3.30 0.06
N THR A 41 -9.22 3.30 -1.20
CA THR A 41 -10.12 3.20 -2.38
C THR A 41 -10.41 1.73 -2.70
N GLY A 42 -11.60 1.42 -3.23
CA GLY A 42 -12.06 0.02 -3.36
C GLY A 42 -12.27 -0.68 -2.02
N GLY A 43 -12.60 0.10 -0.99
CA GLY A 43 -12.60 -0.30 0.42
C GLY A 43 -13.69 -1.32 0.78
N LEU A 44 -14.71 -1.52 -0.05
CA LEU A 44 -15.75 -2.53 0.18
C LEU A 44 -15.41 -3.88 -0.48
N GLY A 45 -14.23 -4.01 -1.08
CA GLY A 45 -13.70 -5.30 -1.53
C GLY A 45 -13.37 -6.25 -0.36
N GLN A 46 -12.93 -7.46 -0.69
CA GLN A 46 -12.62 -8.51 0.29
C GLN A 46 -11.59 -8.08 1.36
N LEU A 47 -10.62 -7.24 0.98
CA LEU A 47 -9.52 -6.84 1.86
C LEU A 47 -9.75 -5.49 2.57
N GLY A 48 -10.55 -4.60 1.99
CA GLY A 48 -10.63 -3.20 2.41
C GLY A 48 -11.23 -3.00 3.80
N VAL A 49 -12.35 -3.68 4.11
CA VAL A 49 -13.02 -3.57 5.42
C VAL A 49 -12.14 -4.11 6.55
N GLY A 50 -11.43 -5.22 6.30
CA GLY A 50 -10.50 -5.80 7.26
C GLY A 50 -9.32 -4.87 7.56
N LEU A 51 -8.70 -4.33 6.51
CA LEU A 51 -7.63 -3.34 6.63
C LEU A 51 -8.10 -2.10 7.40
N ALA A 52 -9.27 -1.57 7.04
CA ALA A 52 -9.84 -0.42 7.70
C ALA A 52 -10.08 -0.64 9.20
N LYS A 53 -10.63 -1.79 9.58
CA LYS A 53 -10.84 -2.14 10.99
C LYS A 53 -9.52 -2.16 11.76
N MET A 54 -8.48 -2.75 11.18
CA MET A 54 -7.14 -2.78 11.77
C MET A 54 -6.54 -1.37 11.92
N LEU A 55 -6.56 -0.58 10.86
CA LEU A 55 -5.99 0.77 10.85
C LEU A 55 -6.78 1.73 11.76
N ARG A 56 -8.10 1.62 11.85
CA ARG A 56 -8.93 2.42 12.79
C ARG A 56 -8.62 2.10 14.24
N LYS A 57 -8.35 0.83 14.57
CA LYS A 57 -7.92 0.44 15.91
C LYS A 57 -6.54 1.02 16.24
N ARG A 58 -5.66 1.15 15.24
CA ARG A 58 -4.28 1.63 15.42
C ARG A 58 -4.15 3.15 15.42
N PHE A 59 -4.79 3.82 14.46
CA PHE A 59 -4.63 5.25 14.18
C PHE A 59 -5.83 6.09 14.61
N GLY A 60 -6.94 5.46 15.03
CA GLY A 60 -8.18 6.13 15.40
C GLY A 60 -9.26 6.06 14.32
N LYS A 61 -10.53 5.98 14.76
CA LYS A 61 -11.70 5.81 13.88
C LYS A 61 -11.78 6.85 12.77
N ASN A 62 -11.51 8.11 13.10
CA ASN A 62 -11.65 9.27 12.20
C ASN A 62 -10.42 9.52 11.32
N ASN A 63 -9.36 8.73 11.48
CA ASN A 63 -8.14 8.85 10.67
C ASN A 63 -8.13 7.91 9.46
N VAL A 64 -9.15 7.06 9.31
CA VAL A 64 -9.24 6.10 8.20
C VAL A 64 -10.58 6.24 7.49
N ILE A 65 -10.52 6.67 6.23
CA ILE A 65 -11.65 6.87 5.35
C ILE A 65 -11.70 5.73 4.34
N LEU A 66 -12.84 5.05 4.24
CA LEU A 66 -13.09 4.09 3.16
C LEU A 66 -13.73 4.81 2.00
N SER A 67 -13.44 4.33 0.80
CA SER A 67 -14.10 4.78 -0.40
C SER A 67 -14.35 3.65 -1.38
N ASP A 68 -15.51 3.68 -2.03
CA ASP A 68 -15.94 2.71 -3.04
C ASP A 68 -17.08 3.33 -3.87
N ILE A 69 -17.31 2.81 -5.08
CA ILE A 69 -18.46 3.18 -5.93
C ILE A 69 -19.76 2.50 -5.49
N ARG A 70 -19.69 1.57 -4.53
CA ARG A 70 -20.86 0.86 -4.00
C ARG A 70 -21.31 1.49 -2.68
N LYS A 71 -22.61 1.41 -2.42
CA LYS A 71 -23.18 1.79 -1.12
C LYS A 71 -22.67 0.82 -0.05
N PRO A 72 -22.11 1.32 1.08
CA PRO A 72 -21.64 0.45 2.15
C PRO A 72 -22.82 -0.20 2.87
N PRO A 73 -22.70 -1.47 3.31
CA PRO A 73 -23.67 -2.05 4.22
C PRO A 73 -23.65 -1.30 5.56
N SER A 74 -24.78 -1.32 6.28
CA SER A 74 -24.98 -0.51 7.49
C SER A 74 -23.88 -0.71 8.53
N ASN A 75 -23.43 -1.95 8.76
CA ASN A 75 -22.37 -2.23 9.72
C ASN A 75 -21.03 -1.56 9.35
N VAL A 76 -20.68 -1.49 8.07
CA VAL A 76 -19.46 -0.83 7.59
C VAL A 76 -19.61 0.69 7.67
N PHE A 77 -20.78 1.23 7.30
CA PHE A 77 -21.04 2.67 7.39
C PHE A 77 -20.91 3.21 8.82
N HIS A 78 -21.46 2.51 9.82
CA HIS A 78 -21.35 2.95 11.22
C HIS A 78 -19.95 2.73 11.83
N SER A 79 -19.11 1.91 11.19
CA SER A 79 -17.76 1.62 11.67
C SER A 79 -16.76 2.78 11.51
N GLY A 80 -17.08 3.81 10.73
CA GLY A 80 -16.26 5.02 10.56
C GLY A 80 -16.48 5.71 9.22
N PRO A 81 -15.70 6.77 8.92
CA PRO A 81 -15.89 7.59 7.73
C PRO A 81 -15.91 6.78 6.43
N PHE A 82 -16.85 7.11 5.56
CA PHE A 82 -16.98 6.53 4.22
C PHE A 82 -17.31 7.64 3.23
N ILE A 83 -16.67 7.63 2.06
CA ILE A 83 -16.89 8.58 0.97
C ILE A 83 -17.10 7.81 -0.32
N TYR A 84 -18.18 8.06 -1.04
CA TYR A 84 -18.33 7.56 -2.40
C TYR A 84 -17.27 8.20 -3.31
N SER A 85 -16.55 7.40 -4.08
CA SER A 85 -15.63 7.91 -5.10
C SER A 85 -15.45 6.90 -6.23
N ASP A 86 -15.49 7.40 -7.46
CA ASP A 86 -15.07 6.67 -8.64
C ASP A 86 -13.62 7.00 -8.93
N ILE A 87 -12.81 5.97 -9.17
CA ILE A 87 -11.38 6.13 -9.44
C ILE A 87 -11.12 6.87 -10.77
N LEU A 88 -12.12 6.90 -11.66
CA LEU A 88 -12.05 7.59 -12.94
C LEU A 88 -12.33 9.09 -12.82
N ASP A 89 -12.91 9.55 -11.70
CA ASP A 89 -13.18 10.96 -11.45
C ASP A 89 -11.99 11.61 -10.73
N TYR A 90 -11.01 12.05 -11.52
CA TYR A 90 -9.80 12.71 -11.03
C TYR A 90 -10.11 13.91 -10.11
N LYS A 91 -11.10 14.73 -10.49
CA LYS A 91 -11.44 15.95 -9.74
C LYS A 91 -11.99 15.61 -8.37
N ASN A 92 -12.92 14.66 -8.31
CA ASN A 92 -13.46 14.18 -7.04
C ASN A 92 -12.38 13.56 -6.15
N LEU A 93 -11.51 12.71 -6.70
CA LEU A 93 -10.40 12.11 -5.94
C LEU A 93 -9.48 13.18 -5.33
N ARG A 94 -9.11 14.19 -6.14
CA ARG A 94 -8.27 15.29 -5.69
C ARG A 94 -8.94 16.09 -4.58
N GLU A 95 -10.22 16.42 -4.72
CA GLU A 95 -10.99 17.09 -3.67
C GLU A 95 -11.03 16.28 -2.38
N ILE A 96 -11.23 14.96 -2.45
CA ILE A 96 -11.22 14.08 -1.28
C ILE A 96 -9.86 14.14 -0.58
N VAL A 97 -8.76 14.04 -1.34
CA VAL A 97 -7.40 14.08 -0.79
C VAL A 97 -7.13 15.40 -0.07
N VAL A 98 -7.42 16.53 -0.72
CA VAL A 98 -7.17 17.87 -0.17
C VAL A 98 -8.06 18.15 1.06
N ASN A 99 -9.38 17.95 0.92
CA ASN A 99 -10.34 18.33 1.97
C ASN A 99 -10.17 17.49 3.24
N ASN A 100 -9.74 16.23 3.11
CA ASN A 100 -9.54 15.33 4.23
C ASN A 100 -8.08 15.27 4.72
N ARG A 101 -7.18 16.05 4.10
CA ARG A 101 -5.74 16.09 4.40
C ARG A 101 -5.12 14.70 4.38
N ILE A 102 -5.43 13.92 3.35
CA ILE A 102 -4.91 12.56 3.20
C ILE A 102 -3.39 12.61 3.11
N THR A 103 -2.73 11.67 3.78
CA THR A 103 -1.26 11.51 3.77
C THR A 103 -0.87 10.12 3.31
N TRP A 104 -1.71 9.12 3.55
CA TRP A 104 -1.51 7.73 3.12
C TRP A 104 -2.69 7.30 2.25
N LEU A 105 -2.40 6.69 1.10
CA LEU A 105 -3.40 6.17 0.17
C LEU A 105 -3.16 4.68 -0.07
N VAL A 106 -4.17 3.87 0.20
CA VAL A 106 -4.20 2.44 -0.15
C VAL A 106 -5.18 2.25 -1.30
N HIS A 107 -4.66 1.82 -2.46
CA HIS A 107 -5.45 1.71 -3.68
C HIS A 107 -5.87 0.27 -3.97
N TYR A 108 -7.09 -0.11 -3.55
CA TYR A 108 -7.66 -1.45 -3.81
C TYR A 108 -8.69 -1.49 -4.94
N SER A 109 -9.08 -0.34 -5.50
CA SER A 109 -10.06 -0.31 -6.58
C SER A 109 -9.48 -0.97 -7.84
N ALA A 110 -10.09 -2.07 -8.29
CA ALA A 110 -9.69 -2.78 -9.51
C ALA A 110 -10.81 -3.71 -10.00
N LEU A 111 -10.85 -3.96 -11.31
CA LEU A 111 -11.58 -5.08 -11.90
C LEU A 111 -10.64 -6.28 -12.06
N LEU A 112 -10.98 -7.38 -11.37
CA LEU A 112 -10.24 -8.65 -11.37
C LEU A 112 -10.39 -9.42 -12.69
N SER A 113 -9.49 -10.38 -12.95
CA SER A 113 -9.39 -11.12 -14.22
C SER A 113 -10.72 -11.62 -14.79
N ALA A 114 -11.51 -12.36 -14.01
CA ALA A 114 -12.72 -13.00 -14.54
C ALA A 114 -13.74 -11.98 -15.10
N VAL A 115 -13.95 -10.87 -14.40
CA VAL A 115 -14.84 -9.79 -14.85
C VAL A 115 -14.15 -8.94 -15.92
N GLY A 116 -12.84 -8.76 -15.80
CA GLY A 116 -12.05 -7.96 -16.73
C GLY A 116 -12.00 -8.56 -18.13
N GLU A 117 -11.89 -9.88 -18.28
CA GLU A 117 -11.92 -10.53 -19.60
C GLU A 117 -13.29 -10.38 -20.29
N ALA A 118 -14.38 -10.33 -19.50
CA ALA A 118 -15.71 -10.07 -20.05
C ALA A 118 -15.92 -8.61 -20.48
N ASN A 119 -15.14 -7.66 -19.92
CA ASN A 119 -15.20 -6.25 -20.28
C ASN A 119 -13.82 -5.58 -20.22
N VAL A 120 -13.00 -5.86 -21.24
CA VAL A 120 -11.61 -5.39 -21.35
C VAL A 120 -11.52 -3.87 -21.35
N ALA A 121 -12.47 -3.19 -22.00
CA ALA A 121 -12.49 -1.73 -22.06
C ALA A 121 -12.65 -1.12 -20.66
N LEU A 122 -13.61 -1.62 -19.87
CA LEU A 122 -13.83 -1.16 -18.50
C LEU A 122 -12.64 -1.51 -17.60
N ALA A 123 -12.10 -2.73 -17.71
CA ALA A 123 -10.93 -3.15 -16.95
C ALA A 123 -9.72 -2.24 -17.22
N ARG A 124 -9.48 -1.88 -18.48
CA ARG A 124 -8.42 -0.95 -18.87
C ARG A 124 -8.65 0.43 -18.26
N SER A 125 -9.86 0.98 -18.38
CA SER A 125 -10.18 2.29 -17.79
C SER A 125 -9.92 2.27 -16.28
N VAL A 126 -10.53 1.35 -15.56
CA VAL A 126 -10.42 1.32 -14.09
C VAL A 126 -9.00 1.01 -13.62
N ASN A 127 -8.34 -0.01 -14.18
CA ASN A 127 -7.07 -0.47 -13.65
C ASN A 127 -5.86 0.34 -14.15
N ILE A 128 -5.93 0.93 -15.35
CA ILE A 128 -4.83 1.72 -15.92
C ILE A 128 -5.09 3.22 -15.73
N THR A 129 -6.20 3.74 -16.25
CA THR A 129 -6.51 5.17 -16.11
C THR A 129 -6.78 5.55 -14.65
N GLY A 130 -7.49 4.70 -13.90
CA GLY A 130 -7.67 4.89 -12.46
C GLY A 130 -6.35 4.89 -11.68
N LEU A 131 -5.40 4.04 -12.07
CA LEU A 131 -4.06 4.05 -11.49
C LEU A 131 -3.33 5.36 -11.80
N HIS A 132 -3.38 5.86 -13.04
CA HIS A 132 -2.75 7.13 -13.42
C HIS A 132 -3.28 8.28 -12.56
N ASN A 133 -4.60 8.38 -12.38
CA ASN A 133 -5.21 9.36 -11.49
C ASN A 133 -4.62 9.29 -10.06
N ILE A 134 -4.46 8.07 -9.53
CA ILE A 134 -3.95 7.86 -8.17
C ILE A 134 -2.46 8.19 -8.06
N LEU A 135 -1.65 7.84 -9.05
CA LEU A 135 -0.22 8.16 -9.11
C LEU A 135 -0.02 9.68 -9.17
N ASP A 136 -0.74 10.37 -10.05
CA ASP A 136 -0.64 11.82 -10.23
C ASP A 136 -1.04 12.55 -8.96
N ILE A 137 -2.17 12.18 -8.34
CA ILE A 137 -2.62 12.77 -7.08
C ILE A 137 -1.63 12.48 -5.94
N ALA A 138 -1.07 11.27 -5.88
CA ALA A 138 -0.08 10.91 -4.88
C ALA A 138 1.20 11.74 -5.02
N ALA A 139 1.68 11.95 -6.24
CA ALA A 139 2.84 12.78 -6.52
C ALA A 139 2.57 14.26 -6.23
N GLU A 140 1.44 14.80 -6.69
CA GLU A 140 1.03 16.21 -6.50
C GLU A 140 0.98 16.59 -5.01
N HIS A 141 0.52 15.67 -4.15
CA HIS A 141 0.27 15.93 -2.74
C HIS A 141 1.24 15.23 -1.78
N GLY A 142 2.30 14.59 -2.29
CA GLY A 142 3.32 13.92 -1.47
C GLY A 142 2.77 12.77 -0.62
N LEU A 143 1.82 12.00 -1.16
CA LEU A 143 1.16 10.91 -0.43
C LEU A 143 2.05 9.67 -0.37
N ARG A 144 2.02 8.96 0.75
CA ARG A 144 2.51 7.58 0.81
C ARG A 144 1.50 6.65 0.14
N LEU A 145 1.86 6.09 -1.01
CA LEU A 145 0.98 5.26 -1.80
C LEU A 145 1.28 3.76 -1.62
N PHE A 146 0.23 2.95 -1.48
CA PHE A 146 0.29 1.50 -1.54
C PHE A 146 -0.67 0.99 -2.62
N VAL A 147 -0.12 0.29 -3.63
CA VAL A 147 -0.88 -0.40 -4.67
C VAL A 147 -0.51 -1.88 -4.63
N PRO A 148 -1.43 -2.80 -4.31
CA PRO A 148 -1.14 -4.22 -4.34
C PRO A 148 -1.08 -4.72 -5.78
N SER A 149 -0.08 -5.58 -6.05
CA SER A 149 -0.05 -6.41 -7.24
C SER A 149 -0.72 -7.78 -7.00
N THR A 150 -0.40 -8.78 -7.82
CA THR A 150 -1.05 -10.09 -7.84
C THR A 150 -0.17 -11.14 -8.51
N ILE A 151 -0.35 -12.41 -8.14
CA ILE A 151 0.23 -13.55 -8.88
C ILE A 151 -0.21 -13.58 -10.35
N GLY A 152 -1.34 -12.94 -10.68
CA GLY A 152 -1.82 -12.79 -12.05
C GLY A 152 -0.95 -11.88 -12.95
N ALA A 153 0.05 -11.18 -12.38
CA ALA A 153 1.05 -10.43 -13.15
C ALA A 153 2.04 -11.37 -13.87
N PHE A 154 2.14 -12.64 -13.44
CA PHE A 154 2.95 -13.65 -14.11
C PHE A 154 2.20 -14.34 -15.25
N GLY A 155 2.96 -14.89 -16.20
CA GLY A 155 2.43 -15.60 -17.35
C GLY A 155 3.05 -16.99 -17.53
N PRO A 156 2.65 -17.73 -18.59
CA PRO A 156 3.20 -19.06 -18.85
C PRO A 156 4.72 -19.09 -19.10
N SER A 157 5.32 -17.97 -19.49
CA SER A 157 6.77 -17.82 -19.67
C SER A 157 7.52 -17.38 -18.41
N SER A 158 6.82 -17.15 -17.30
CA SER A 158 7.44 -16.82 -16.01
C SER A 158 7.94 -18.12 -15.33
N PRO A 159 9.07 -18.09 -14.60
CA PRO A 159 9.48 -19.23 -13.76
C PRO A 159 8.39 -19.59 -12.74
N ARG A 160 8.18 -20.88 -12.45
CA ARG A 160 7.04 -21.35 -11.61
C ARG A 160 7.44 -22.10 -10.33
N ASN A 161 8.73 -22.31 -10.07
CA ASN A 161 9.17 -23.05 -8.88
C ASN A 161 10.65 -22.78 -8.51
N PRO A 162 10.96 -21.76 -7.70
CA PRO A 162 10.05 -20.67 -7.32
C PRO A 162 9.84 -19.69 -8.49
N THR A 163 8.85 -18.81 -8.36
CA THR A 163 8.77 -17.57 -9.15
C THR A 163 9.57 -16.51 -8.41
N PRO A 164 10.74 -16.08 -8.90
CA PRO A 164 11.54 -15.04 -8.23
C PRO A 164 10.92 -13.65 -8.44
N ASP A 165 11.24 -12.70 -7.54
CA ASP A 165 10.71 -11.33 -7.58
C ASP A 165 11.03 -10.63 -8.91
N LEU A 166 12.28 -10.73 -9.38
CA LEU A 166 12.70 -10.23 -10.69
C LEU A 166 12.67 -11.36 -11.73
N CYS A 167 11.66 -11.38 -12.58
CA CYS A 167 11.55 -12.36 -13.65
C CYS A 167 10.73 -11.84 -14.84
N VAL A 168 10.66 -12.65 -15.91
CA VAL A 168 9.83 -12.33 -17.07
C VAL A 168 8.36 -12.31 -16.67
N GLN A 169 7.69 -11.18 -16.89
CA GLN A 169 6.23 -11.05 -16.73
C GLN A 169 5.57 -10.86 -18.09
N ARG A 170 4.88 -11.90 -18.58
CA ARG A 170 4.07 -11.86 -19.81
C ARG A 170 2.69 -12.50 -19.58
N PRO A 171 1.87 -11.88 -18.72
CA PRO A 171 0.54 -12.39 -18.41
C PRO A 171 -0.34 -12.38 -19.67
N ARG A 172 -1.32 -13.28 -19.72
CA ARG A 172 -2.27 -13.41 -20.85
C ARG A 172 -3.68 -12.93 -20.49
N THR A 173 -3.80 -12.06 -19.49
CA THR A 173 -5.07 -11.49 -19.04
C THR A 173 -4.96 -9.98 -18.96
N ILE A 174 -6.05 -9.25 -19.21
CA ILE A 174 -6.07 -7.78 -19.11
C ILE A 174 -5.74 -7.32 -17.69
N TYR A 175 -6.25 -8.05 -16.69
CA TYR A 175 -5.94 -7.76 -15.29
C TYR A 175 -4.45 -7.93 -15.00
N GLY A 176 -3.84 -9.03 -15.44
CA GLY A 176 -2.42 -9.27 -15.28
C GLY A 176 -1.56 -8.21 -15.96
N VAL A 177 -1.88 -7.86 -17.21
CA VAL A 177 -1.19 -6.78 -17.96
C VAL A 177 -1.28 -5.45 -17.20
N SER A 178 -2.46 -5.11 -16.69
CA SER A 178 -2.63 -3.86 -15.91
C SER A 178 -1.84 -3.85 -14.60
N LYS A 179 -1.56 -5.02 -14.00
CA LYS A 179 -0.79 -5.12 -12.76
C LYS A 179 0.72 -5.07 -12.97
N VAL A 180 1.23 -5.65 -14.07
CA VAL A 180 2.61 -5.40 -14.51
C VAL A 180 2.82 -3.91 -14.79
N HIS A 181 1.87 -3.28 -15.48
CA HIS A 181 1.89 -1.82 -15.70
C HIS A 181 1.91 -1.04 -14.38
N ALA A 182 1.13 -1.48 -13.38
CA ALA A 182 1.09 -0.83 -12.07
C ALA A 182 2.42 -0.90 -11.31
N GLU A 183 3.10 -2.04 -11.34
CA GLU A 183 4.43 -2.22 -10.74
C GLU A 183 5.43 -1.25 -11.38
N LEU A 184 5.56 -1.30 -12.71
CA LEU A 184 6.56 -0.50 -13.44
C LEU A 184 6.29 1.01 -13.36
N MET A 185 5.02 1.43 -13.42
CA MET A 185 4.68 2.84 -13.24
C MET A 185 4.96 3.33 -11.82
N GLY A 186 4.69 2.51 -10.81
CA GLY A 186 4.98 2.85 -9.42
C GLY A 186 6.47 2.99 -9.17
N GLU A 187 7.29 2.09 -9.72
CA GLU A 187 8.76 2.20 -9.70
C GLU A 187 9.24 3.47 -10.40
N TYR A 188 8.69 3.78 -11.58
CA TYR A 188 9.04 5.00 -12.31
C TYR A 188 8.70 6.28 -11.53
N TYR A 189 7.55 6.37 -10.86
CA TYR A 189 7.17 7.55 -10.05
C TYR A 189 8.00 7.71 -8.77
N HIS A 190 8.68 6.65 -8.33
CA HIS A 190 9.54 6.68 -7.15
C HIS A 190 10.96 7.21 -7.47
N HIS A 191 11.42 7.07 -8.71
CA HIS A 191 12.77 7.43 -9.15
C HIS A 191 12.84 8.81 -9.80
#